data_AF-A0A6J4X2P5-F1
#
_entry.id   AF-A0A6J4X2P5-F1
#
_cell.length_a   1.000
_cell.length_b   1.000
_cell.length_c   1.000
_cell.angle_alpha   90.00
_cell.angle_beta   90.00
_cell.angle_gamma   90.00
#
_symmetry.space_group_name_H-M   'P 1'
#
loop_
_entity.id
_entity.type
_entity.pdbx_description
1 polymer ?
#
loop_
_entity_poly.entity_id
_entity_poly.type
_entity_poly.pdbx_seq_one_letter_code
_entity_poly.pdbx_strand_id
1 'polypeptide(L)'
;MEWTEAFKVVFAMVASVGGASAIILILSSWLVKVWGQRILSRERAELHRLAKQHEISFSQLHVERAHVIKDLYEKLVDLYDSMQSLLNYFQGADEPSLDEKAQVFRDAHNEFIRAVARNKIYFGKDTCEIMDRLFFSSRDTYIDKTTYPIDPRHPERHAVKGLYQERTEMWEKAREAFKKDIISLKERLEKEFRSLLGVEN
;
A
#
# COMPACT_ATOMS: atom_id res chain seq x y z
N MET A 1 40.06 -68.98 52.52
CA MET A 1 39.78 -67.91 51.55
C MET A 1 39.85 -66.61 52.30
N GLU A 2 40.96 -65.89 52.12
CA GLU A 2 41.16 -64.57 52.70
C GLU A 2 40.05 -63.64 52.18
N TRP A 3 39.23 -63.10 53.08
CA TRP A 3 38.13 -62.19 52.73
C TRP A 3 38.60 -61.01 51.86
N THR A 4 39.88 -60.64 51.98
CA THR A 4 40.57 -59.61 51.20
C THR A 4 40.71 -59.93 49.71
N GLU A 5 40.89 -61.20 49.34
CA GLU A 5 41.01 -61.63 47.94
C GLU A 5 39.64 -61.65 47.24
N ALA A 6 38.60 -62.05 47.97
CA ALA A 6 37.22 -61.96 47.48
C ALA A 6 36.78 -60.49 47.26
N PHE A 7 37.14 -59.58 48.18
CA PHE A 7 36.87 -58.15 48.01
C PHE A 7 37.66 -57.53 46.84
N LYS A 8 38.92 -57.90 46.62
CA LYS A 8 39.71 -57.41 45.47
C LYS A 8 39.13 -57.83 44.13
N VAL A 9 38.68 -59.08 44.00
CA VAL A 9 38.11 -59.59 42.74
C VAL A 9 36.74 -58.96 42.44
N VAL A 10 35.89 -58.78 43.46
CA VAL A 10 34.61 -58.07 43.32
C VAL A 10 34.84 -56.58 43.01
N PHE A 11 35.80 -55.93 43.66
CA PHE A 11 36.14 -54.52 43.40
C PHE A 11 36.76 -54.33 42.02
N ALA A 12 37.57 -55.27 41.53
CA ALA A 12 38.14 -55.24 40.18
C ALA A 12 37.08 -55.47 39.08
N MET A 13 36.09 -56.33 39.34
CA MET A 13 34.94 -56.52 38.43
C MET A 13 34.00 -55.30 38.43
N VAL A 14 33.73 -54.69 39.59
CA VAL A 14 32.94 -53.46 39.70
C VAL A 14 33.70 -52.25 39.15
N ALA A 15 35.02 -52.19 39.27
CA ALA A 15 35.84 -51.13 38.68
C ALA A 15 35.94 -51.25 37.14
N SER A 16 35.98 -52.48 36.59
CA SER A 16 35.97 -52.70 35.14
C SER A 16 34.60 -52.42 34.50
N VAL A 17 33.51 -52.71 35.21
CA VAL A 17 32.13 -52.35 34.80
C VAL A 17 31.79 -50.88 35.12
N GLY A 18 32.38 -50.32 36.18
CA GLY A 18 32.20 -48.95 36.63
C GLY A 18 32.92 -47.93 35.74
N GLY A 19 34.09 -48.27 35.21
CA GLY A 19 34.78 -47.47 34.18
C GLY A 19 33.98 -47.36 32.88
N ALA A 20 33.37 -48.47 32.43
CA ALA A 20 32.48 -48.47 31.27
C ALA A 20 31.22 -47.64 31.52
N SER A 21 30.65 -47.71 32.72
CA SER A 21 29.49 -46.91 33.12
C SER A 21 29.79 -45.42 33.16
N ALA A 22 30.96 -45.02 33.67
CA ALA A 22 31.42 -43.64 33.65
C ALA A 22 31.60 -43.11 32.20
N ILE A 23 32.19 -43.92 31.32
CA ILE A 23 32.33 -43.58 29.89
C ILE A 23 30.96 -43.42 29.22
N ILE A 24 30.01 -44.33 29.49
CA ILE A 24 28.64 -44.26 28.95
C ILE A 24 27.94 -42.98 29.43
N LEU A 25 28.05 -42.63 30.71
CA LEU A 25 27.44 -41.42 31.27
C LEU A 25 28.05 -40.14 30.67
N ILE A 26 29.37 -40.10 30.52
CA ILE A 26 30.08 -38.97 29.91
C ILE A 26 29.69 -38.82 28.43
N LEU A 27 29.69 -39.91 27.67
CA LEU A 27 29.31 -39.90 26.25
C LEU A 27 27.83 -39.55 26.05
N SER A 28 26.94 -40.05 26.92
CA SER A 28 25.51 -39.72 26.88
C SER A 28 25.26 -38.25 27.18
N SER A 29 25.93 -37.70 28.20
CA SER A 29 25.86 -36.27 28.53
C SER A 29 26.41 -35.40 27.40
N TRP A 30 27.52 -35.81 26.79
CA TRP A 30 28.11 -35.12 25.63
C TRP A 30 27.18 -35.15 24.40
N LEU A 31 26.58 -36.30 24.09
CA LEU A 31 25.62 -36.44 23.00
C LEU A 31 24.40 -35.54 23.22
N VAL A 32 23.76 -35.58 24.39
CA VAL A 32 22.60 -34.71 24.69
C VAL A 32 22.96 -33.23 24.51
N LYS A 33 24.16 -32.82 24.96
CA LYS A 33 24.64 -31.44 24.80
C LYS A 33 24.84 -31.06 23.33
N VAL A 34 25.52 -31.91 22.55
CA VAL A 34 25.80 -31.67 21.12
C VAL A 34 24.52 -31.68 20.29
N TRP A 35 23.63 -32.66 20.52
CA TRP A 35 22.36 -32.75 19.82
C TRP A 35 21.41 -31.61 20.21
N GLY A 36 21.34 -31.26 21.49
CA GLY A 36 20.57 -30.10 21.96
C GLY A 36 21.05 -28.79 21.34
N GLN A 37 22.37 -28.57 21.29
CA GLN A 37 22.95 -27.39 20.61
C GLN A 37 22.69 -27.41 19.10
N ARG A 38 22.73 -28.59 18.46
CA ARG A 38 22.52 -28.72 17.02
C ARG A 38 21.06 -28.53 16.61
N ILE A 39 20.12 -29.02 17.42
CA ILE A 39 18.69 -28.81 17.22
C ILE A 39 18.36 -27.33 17.42
N LEU A 40 18.80 -26.73 18.54
CA LEU A 40 18.56 -25.31 18.82
C LEU A 40 19.19 -24.38 17.78
N SER A 41 20.40 -24.69 17.29
CA SER A 41 21.03 -23.89 16.24
C SER A 41 20.32 -24.02 14.89
N ARG A 42 19.76 -25.19 14.57
CA ARG A 42 18.92 -25.37 13.38
C ARG A 42 17.63 -24.56 13.48
N GLU A 43 16.91 -24.66 14.59
CA GLU A 43 15.68 -23.89 14.81
C GLU A 43 15.95 -22.38 14.76
N ARG A 44 17.02 -21.90 15.41
CA ARG A 44 17.42 -20.49 15.34
C ARG A 44 17.77 -20.06 13.91
N ALA A 45 18.49 -20.89 13.16
CA ALA A 45 18.85 -20.58 11.78
C ALA A 45 17.62 -20.53 10.87
N GLU A 46 16.65 -21.42 11.08
CA GLU A 46 15.39 -21.45 10.35
C GLU A 46 14.52 -20.24 10.68
N LEU A 47 14.37 -19.89 11.96
CA LEU A 47 13.68 -18.68 12.40
C LEU A 47 14.35 -17.42 11.86
N HIS A 48 15.69 -17.32 11.90
CA HIS A 48 16.40 -16.19 11.31
C HIS A 48 16.21 -16.12 9.79
N ARG A 49 16.20 -17.26 9.10
CA ARG A 49 15.96 -17.31 7.66
C ARG A 49 14.53 -16.85 7.33
N LEU A 50 13.53 -17.35 8.04
CA LEU A 50 12.13 -16.96 7.89
C LEU A 50 11.95 -15.47 8.19
N ALA A 51 12.49 -14.98 9.30
CA ALA A 51 12.45 -13.57 9.67
C ALA A 51 13.08 -12.69 8.58
N LYS A 52 14.25 -13.08 8.06
CA LYS A 52 14.92 -12.36 6.97
C LYS A 52 14.15 -12.40 5.66
N GLN A 53 13.54 -13.54 5.33
CA GLN A 53 12.66 -13.66 4.16
C GLN A 53 11.43 -12.77 4.28
N HIS A 54 10.79 -12.75 5.46
CA HIS A 54 9.68 -11.85 5.75
C HIS A 54 10.09 -10.39 5.66
N GLU A 55 11.23 -10.01 6.24
CA GLU A 55 11.78 -8.65 6.18
C GLU A 55 12.03 -8.19 4.73
N ILE A 56 12.65 -9.03 3.91
CA ILE A 56 12.90 -8.73 2.48
C ILE A 56 11.58 -8.60 1.71
N SER A 57 10.68 -9.57 1.85
CA SER A 57 9.39 -9.54 1.14
C SER A 57 8.53 -8.35 1.57
N PHE A 58 8.52 -8.03 2.86
CA PHE A 58 7.81 -6.87 3.42
C PHE A 58 8.41 -5.56 2.92
N SER A 59 9.75 -5.47 2.88
CA SER A 59 10.45 -4.31 2.31
C SER A 59 10.13 -4.13 0.82
N GLN A 60 10.15 -5.20 0.03
CA GLN A 60 9.81 -5.15 -1.41
C GLN A 60 8.36 -4.70 -1.64
N LEU A 61 7.41 -5.26 -0.88
CA LEU A 61 6.01 -4.87 -0.98
C LEU A 61 5.78 -3.41 -0.59
N HIS A 62 6.51 -2.91 0.42
CA HIS A 62 6.46 -1.51 0.81
C HIS A 62 7.05 -0.57 -0.23
N VAL A 63 8.15 -0.97 -0.88
CA VAL A 63 8.73 -0.23 -2.00
C VAL A 63 7.74 -0.17 -3.16
N GLU A 64 7.14 -1.29 -3.54
CA GLU A 64 6.13 -1.33 -4.61
C GLU A 64 4.91 -0.47 -4.26
N ARG A 65 4.40 -0.59 -3.03
CA ARG A 65 3.28 0.23 -2.55
C ARG A 65 3.63 1.73 -2.55
N ALA A 66 4.85 2.10 -2.17
CA ALA A 66 5.30 3.50 -2.23
C ALA A 66 5.32 4.03 -3.66
N HIS A 67 5.81 3.25 -4.63
CA HIS A 67 5.76 3.61 -6.04
C HIS A 67 4.32 3.79 -6.53
N VAL A 68 3.43 2.87 -6.17
CA VAL A 68 2.00 2.94 -6.50
C VAL A 68 1.33 4.19 -5.92
N ILE A 69 1.59 4.51 -4.64
CA ILE A 69 1.06 5.73 -4.00
C ILE A 69 1.55 6.98 -4.72
N LYS A 70 2.85 7.05 -5.04
CA LYS A 70 3.43 8.18 -5.76
C LYS A 70 2.78 8.36 -7.13
N ASP A 71 2.69 7.29 -7.92
CA ASP A 71 2.11 7.31 -9.27
C ASP A 71 0.64 7.76 -9.27
N LEU A 72 -0.13 7.29 -8.29
CA LEU A 72 -1.53 7.71 -8.10
C LEU A 72 -1.65 9.15 -7.62
N TYR A 73 -0.75 9.62 -6.77
CA TYR A 73 -0.74 11.00 -6.30
C TYR A 73 -0.49 11.97 -7.45
N GLU A 74 0.48 11.69 -8.33
CA GLU A 74 0.76 12.49 -9.52
C GLU A 74 -0.49 12.62 -10.41
N LYS A 75 -1.12 11.49 -10.76
CA LYS A 75 -2.34 11.48 -11.59
C LYS A 75 -3.54 12.16 -10.93
N LEU A 76 -3.63 12.09 -9.60
CA LEU A 76 -4.67 12.79 -8.84
C LEU A 76 -4.49 14.31 -8.90
N VAL A 77 -3.24 14.78 -8.88
CA VAL A 77 -2.91 16.21 -9.06
C VAL A 77 -3.27 16.66 -10.47
N ASP A 78 -2.90 15.89 -11.51
CA ASP A 78 -3.24 16.21 -12.90
C ASP A 78 -4.76 16.27 -13.12
N LEU A 79 -5.50 15.34 -12.52
CA LEU A 79 -6.96 15.34 -12.54
C LEU A 79 -7.54 16.56 -11.82
N TYR A 80 -6.97 16.96 -10.68
CA TYR A 80 -7.43 18.15 -9.96
C TYR A 80 -7.22 19.42 -10.76
N ASP A 81 -6.01 19.61 -11.29
CA ASP A 81 -5.62 20.82 -12.02
C ASP A 81 -6.42 20.95 -13.32
N SER A 82 -6.61 19.84 -14.05
CA SER A 82 -7.45 19.82 -15.25
C SER A 82 -8.93 20.08 -14.95
N MET A 83 -9.47 19.57 -13.83
CA MET A 83 -10.84 19.87 -13.41
C MET A 83 -11.01 21.36 -13.09
N GLN A 84 -10.08 21.95 -12.34
CA GLN A 84 -10.13 23.37 -12.00
C GLN A 84 -10.04 24.24 -13.26
N SER A 85 -9.18 23.87 -14.20
CA SER A 85 -9.06 24.56 -15.50
C SER A 85 -10.35 24.49 -16.32
N LEU A 86 -10.97 23.31 -16.41
CA LEU A 86 -12.22 23.10 -17.17
C LEU A 86 -13.43 23.79 -16.54
N LEU A 87 -13.51 23.78 -15.21
CA LEU A 87 -14.63 24.38 -14.49
C LEU A 87 -14.48 25.88 -14.30
N ASN A 88 -13.34 26.49 -14.63
CA ASN A 88 -13.12 27.92 -14.40
C ASN A 88 -14.19 28.80 -15.07
N TYR A 89 -14.70 29.81 -14.34
CA TYR A 89 -15.80 30.67 -14.80
C TYR A 89 -15.37 31.65 -15.90
N PHE A 90 -14.15 32.15 -15.80
CA PHE A 90 -13.59 33.13 -16.70
C PHE A 90 -12.39 32.51 -17.40
N GLN A 91 -12.27 32.78 -18.69
CA GLN A 91 -11.10 32.40 -19.48
C GLN A 91 -10.32 33.65 -19.85
N GLY A 92 -9.02 33.65 -19.59
CA GLY A 92 -8.10 34.61 -20.20
C GLY A 92 -8.08 34.47 -21.72
N ALA A 93 -7.79 35.56 -22.43
CA ALA A 93 -7.74 35.56 -23.90
C ALA A 93 -6.64 34.63 -24.48
N ASP A 94 -5.58 34.38 -23.70
CA ASP A 94 -4.46 33.51 -24.07
C ASP A 94 -4.60 32.07 -23.55
N GLU A 95 -5.73 31.73 -22.92
CA GLU A 95 -5.95 30.37 -22.40
C GLU A 95 -6.41 29.41 -23.51
N PRO A 96 -6.13 28.09 -23.35
CA PRO A 96 -6.69 27.07 -24.22
C PRO A 96 -8.21 27.13 -24.28
N SER A 97 -8.76 26.74 -25.42
CA SER A 97 -10.20 26.65 -25.64
C SER A 97 -10.85 25.68 -24.64
N LEU A 98 -12.15 25.86 -24.38
CA LEU A 98 -12.89 24.95 -23.50
C LEU A 98 -12.90 23.51 -24.01
N ASP A 99 -12.86 23.30 -25.32
CA ASP A 99 -12.78 21.98 -25.93
C ASP A 99 -11.41 21.31 -25.67
N GLU A 100 -10.31 22.05 -25.80
CA GLU A 100 -8.97 21.57 -25.44
C GLU A 100 -8.89 21.25 -23.95
N LYS A 101 -9.42 22.10 -23.07
CA LYS A 101 -9.48 21.84 -21.63
C LYS A 101 -10.31 20.61 -21.30
N ALA A 102 -11.41 20.38 -22.02
CA ALA A 102 -12.23 19.19 -21.87
C ALA A 102 -11.48 17.92 -22.31
N GLN A 103 -10.66 18.00 -23.36
CA GLN A 103 -9.78 16.89 -23.77
C GLN A 103 -8.72 16.60 -22.72
N VAL A 104 -8.01 17.63 -22.24
CA VAL A 104 -6.99 17.48 -21.17
C VAL A 104 -7.59 16.84 -19.92
N PHE A 105 -8.77 17.30 -19.50
CA PHE A 105 -9.48 16.68 -18.39
C PHE A 105 -9.83 15.21 -18.66
N ARG A 106 -10.36 14.90 -19.84
CA ARG A 106 -10.74 13.54 -20.22
C ARG A 106 -9.54 12.60 -20.13
N ASP A 107 -8.38 13.04 -20.60
CA ASP A 107 -7.15 12.27 -20.58
C ASP A 107 -6.66 12.05 -19.15
N ALA A 108 -6.60 13.11 -18.33
CA ALA A 108 -6.24 13.01 -16.92
C ALA A 108 -7.19 12.09 -16.13
N HIS A 109 -8.50 12.19 -16.37
CA HIS A 109 -9.50 11.28 -15.79
C HIS A 109 -9.21 9.84 -16.19
N ASN A 110 -9.02 9.57 -17.48
CA ASN A 110 -8.75 8.22 -17.95
C ASN A 110 -7.45 7.63 -17.38
N GLU A 111 -6.41 8.44 -17.25
CA GLU A 111 -5.14 8.02 -16.63
C GLU A 111 -5.29 7.69 -15.16
N PHE A 112 -5.96 8.56 -14.39
CA PHE A 112 -6.24 8.32 -12.98
C PHE A 112 -7.04 7.02 -12.78
N ILE A 113 -8.10 6.81 -13.56
CA ILE A 113 -8.95 5.61 -13.43
C ILE A 113 -8.23 4.34 -13.83
N ARG A 114 -7.40 4.39 -14.89
CA ARG A 114 -6.55 3.25 -15.24
C ARG A 114 -5.56 2.90 -14.11
N ALA A 115 -4.96 3.90 -13.48
CA ALA A 115 -4.05 3.68 -12.37
C ALA A 115 -4.79 3.12 -11.15
N VAL A 116 -5.97 3.64 -10.80
CA VAL A 116 -6.79 3.12 -9.71
C VAL A 116 -7.18 1.66 -9.96
N ALA A 117 -7.72 1.36 -11.15
CA ALA A 117 -8.19 0.02 -11.48
C ALA A 117 -7.07 -1.03 -11.43
N ARG A 118 -5.84 -0.67 -11.83
CA ARG A 118 -4.68 -1.58 -11.80
C ARG A 118 -4.11 -1.79 -10.40
N ASN A 119 -4.23 -0.79 -9.53
CA ASN A 119 -3.50 -0.74 -8.28
C ASN A 119 -4.38 -0.81 -7.02
N LYS A 120 -5.70 -0.98 -7.16
CA LYS A 120 -6.67 -0.99 -6.06
C LYS A 120 -6.33 -1.97 -4.93
N ILE A 121 -5.63 -3.06 -5.25
CA ILE A 121 -5.20 -4.09 -4.30
C ILE A 121 -4.20 -3.60 -3.24
N TYR A 122 -3.51 -2.49 -3.48
CA TYR A 122 -2.51 -1.93 -2.57
C TYR A 122 -3.10 -1.01 -1.49
N PHE A 123 -4.42 -0.78 -1.52
CA PHE A 123 -5.09 0.23 -0.69
C PHE A 123 -6.14 -0.36 0.25
N GLY A 124 -6.33 0.32 1.38
CA GLY A 124 -7.42 0.01 2.31
C GLY A 124 -8.79 0.35 1.72
N LYS A 125 -9.85 -0.26 2.29
CA LYS A 125 -11.23 -0.09 1.83
C LYS A 125 -11.66 1.38 1.78
N ASP A 126 -11.38 2.16 2.81
CA ASP A 126 -11.76 3.58 2.86
C ASP A 126 -11.13 4.39 1.71
N THR A 127 -9.84 4.14 1.43
CA THR A 127 -9.10 4.82 0.35
C THR A 127 -9.71 4.47 -1.01
N CYS A 128 -10.03 3.19 -1.22
CA CYS A 128 -10.74 2.70 -2.41
C CYS A 128 -12.12 3.34 -2.59
N GLU A 129 -12.87 3.55 -1.51
CA GLU A 129 -14.20 4.19 -1.57
C GLU A 129 -14.11 5.65 -2.00
N ILE A 130 -13.07 6.39 -1.56
CA ILE A 130 -12.84 7.77 -2.02
C ILE A 130 -12.48 7.78 -3.51
N MET A 131 -11.62 6.86 -3.97
CA MET A 131 -11.27 6.73 -5.38
C MET A 131 -12.51 6.44 -6.25
N ASP A 132 -13.41 5.56 -5.80
CA ASP A 132 -14.65 5.26 -6.52
C ASP A 132 -15.59 6.47 -6.57
N ARG A 133 -15.73 7.23 -5.48
CA ARG A 133 -16.52 8.49 -5.51
C ARG A 133 -15.93 9.51 -6.47
N LEU A 134 -14.60 9.66 -6.50
CA LEU A 134 -13.93 10.54 -7.45
C LEU A 134 -14.15 10.09 -8.89
N PHE A 135 -14.13 8.80 -9.17
CA PHE A 135 -14.47 8.26 -10.49
C PHE A 135 -15.85 8.71 -10.96
N PHE A 136 -16.88 8.44 -10.16
CA PHE A 136 -18.25 8.76 -10.56
C PHE A 136 -18.46 10.28 -10.68
N SER A 137 -18.03 11.04 -9.68
CA SER A 137 -18.22 12.51 -9.68
C SER A 137 -17.48 13.22 -10.82
N SER A 138 -16.22 12.85 -11.11
CA SER A 138 -15.46 13.43 -12.23
C SER A 138 -16.08 13.11 -13.58
N ARG A 139 -16.47 11.84 -13.80
CA ARG A 139 -17.11 11.41 -15.04
C ARG A 139 -18.44 12.12 -15.25
N ASP A 140 -19.29 12.15 -14.23
CA ASP A 140 -20.63 12.72 -14.34
C ASP A 140 -20.56 14.23 -14.57
N THR A 141 -19.63 14.93 -13.90
CA THR A 141 -19.34 16.36 -14.15
C THR A 141 -18.92 16.61 -15.59
N TYR A 142 -18.05 15.75 -16.13
CA TYR A 142 -17.57 15.86 -17.49
C TYR A 142 -18.67 15.61 -18.53
N ILE A 143 -19.44 14.54 -18.38
CA ILE A 143 -20.57 14.23 -19.26
C ILE A 143 -21.53 15.40 -19.26
N ASP A 144 -21.91 15.89 -18.09
CA ASP A 144 -22.82 17.02 -17.99
C ASP A 144 -22.24 18.24 -18.73
N LYS A 145 -21.01 18.65 -18.43
CA LYS A 145 -20.36 19.82 -19.06
C LYS A 145 -20.29 19.73 -20.58
N THR A 146 -20.12 18.53 -21.12
CA THR A 146 -19.93 18.26 -22.56
C THR A 146 -21.21 17.85 -23.31
N THR A 147 -22.32 17.61 -22.60
CA THR A 147 -23.62 17.27 -23.21
C THR A 147 -24.20 18.43 -24.04
N TYR A 148 -23.86 19.66 -23.67
CA TYR A 148 -24.20 20.88 -24.42
C TYR A 148 -22.93 21.57 -24.88
N PRO A 149 -23.00 22.44 -25.92
CA PRO A 149 -21.85 23.24 -26.37
C PRO A 149 -21.14 23.88 -25.19
N ILE A 150 -19.81 23.73 -25.09
CA ILE A 150 -19.05 24.06 -23.87
C ILE A 150 -18.93 25.59 -23.69
N ASP A 151 -18.96 26.33 -24.80
CA ASP A 151 -18.92 27.79 -24.84
C ASP A 151 -20.12 28.44 -24.12
N PRO A 152 -19.91 29.23 -23.04
CA PRO A 152 -20.95 29.99 -22.37
C PRO A 152 -21.75 30.94 -23.27
N ARG A 153 -21.18 31.36 -24.40
CA ARG A 153 -21.80 32.28 -25.37
C ARG A 153 -22.69 31.56 -26.39
N HIS A 154 -22.70 30.22 -26.40
CA HIS A 154 -23.46 29.46 -27.38
C HIS A 154 -24.97 29.68 -27.23
N PRO A 155 -25.72 29.97 -28.32
CA PRO A 155 -27.16 30.27 -28.24
C PRO A 155 -28.00 29.21 -27.55
N GLU A 156 -27.68 27.92 -27.76
CA GLU A 156 -28.39 26.80 -27.13
C GLU A 156 -28.37 26.83 -25.59
N ARG A 157 -27.34 27.43 -24.97
CA ARG A 157 -27.27 27.56 -23.51
C ARG A 157 -28.27 28.56 -22.93
N HIS A 158 -28.70 29.50 -23.77
CA HIS A 158 -29.64 30.56 -23.42
C HIS A 158 -31.03 30.32 -24.02
N ALA A 159 -31.21 29.21 -24.76
CA ALA A 159 -32.47 28.85 -25.39
C ALA A 159 -33.59 28.55 -24.38
N VAL A 160 -33.21 28.07 -23.19
CA VAL A 160 -34.13 27.77 -22.08
C VAL A 160 -33.88 28.77 -20.95
N LYS A 161 -34.92 29.53 -20.57
CA LYS A 161 -34.84 30.53 -19.50
C LYS A 161 -34.42 29.87 -18.18
N GLY A 162 -33.36 30.36 -17.56
CA GLY A 162 -32.86 29.89 -16.26
C GLY A 162 -31.89 28.69 -16.34
N LEU A 163 -31.84 27.97 -17.46
CA LEU A 163 -30.98 26.79 -17.61
C LEU A 163 -29.50 27.12 -17.40
N TYR A 164 -29.01 28.22 -17.96
CA TYR A 164 -27.63 28.65 -17.78
C TYR A 164 -27.27 28.86 -16.30
N GLN A 165 -28.15 29.51 -15.53
CA GLN A 165 -27.93 29.77 -14.12
C GLN A 165 -27.99 28.48 -13.28
N GLU A 166 -29.03 27.65 -13.49
CA GLU A 166 -29.19 26.38 -12.80
C GLU A 166 -27.96 25.48 -12.99
N ARG A 167 -27.45 25.40 -14.23
CA ARG A 167 -26.25 24.61 -14.54
C ARG A 167 -24.98 25.19 -13.94
N THR A 168 -24.84 26.51 -13.92
CA THR A 168 -23.73 27.20 -13.25
C THR A 168 -23.70 26.86 -11.76
N GLU A 169 -24.84 26.92 -11.08
CA GLU A 169 -24.97 26.56 -9.66
C GLU A 169 -24.68 25.07 -9.41
N MET A 170 -25.12 24.19 -10.31
CA MET A 170 -24.83 22.76 -10.24
C MET A 170 -23.32 22.48 -10.39
N TRP A 171 -22.64 23.15 -11.31
CA TRP A 171 -21.20 23.02 -11.49
C TRP A 171 -20.40 23.55 -10.31
N GLU A 172 -20.86 24.61 -9.64
CA GLU A 172 -20.23 25.09 -8.41
C GLU A 172 -20.28 24.01 -7.32
N LYS A 173 -21.46 23.40 -7.12
CA LYS A 173 -21.62 22.30 -6.17
C LYS A 173 -20.75 21.11 -6.52
N ALA A 174 -20.67 20.76 -7.81
CA ALA A 174 -19.81 19.68 -8.29
C ALA A 174 -18.33 19.98 -8.03
N ARG A 175 -17.88 21.22 -8.29
CA ARG A 175 -16.50 21.66 -8.03
C ARG A 175 -16.14 21.52 -6.55
N GLU A 176 -17.00 22.00 -5.65
CA GLU A 176 -16.74 21.95 -4.21
C GLU A 176 -16.76 20.51 -3.67
N ALA A 177 -17.71 19.68 -4.12
CA ALA A 177 -17.74 18.26 -3.77
C ALA A 177 -16.48 17.54 -4.26
N PHE A 178 -16.08 17.78 -5.51
CA PHE A 178 -14.89 17.19 -6.11
C PHE A 178 -13.61 17.60 -5.39
N LYS A 179 -13.47 18.90 -5.07
CA LYS A 179 -12.35 19.45 -4.31
C LYS A 179 -12.23 18.78 -2.94
N LYS A 180 -13.35 18.58 -2.23
CA LYS A 180 -13.35 17.90 -0.94
C LYS A 180 -12.85 16.46 -1.05
N ASP A 181 -13.35 15.69 -2.00
CA ASP A 181 -12.92 14.30 -2.18
C ASP A 181 -11.45 14.19 -2.62
N ILE A 182 -10.96 15.12 -3.47
CA ILE A 182 -9.55 15.17 -3.85
C ILE A 182 -8.66 15.49 -2.66
N ILE A 183 -8.99 16.50 -1.85
CA ILE A 183 -8.22 16.84 -0.65
C ILE A 183 -8.17 15.63 0.30
N SER A 184 -9.31 15.00 0.53
CA SER A 184 -9.39 13.81 1.39
C SER A 184 -8.52 12.66 0.88
N LEU A 185 -8.53 12.41 -0.45
CA LEU A 185 -7.68 11.37 -1.03
C LEU A 185 -6.19 11.74 -0.94
N LYS A 186 -5.82 13.00 -1.22
CA LYS A 186 -4.43 13.47 -1.11
C LYS A 186 -3.89 13.28 0.30
N GLU A 187 -4.63 13.74 1.31
CA GLU A 187 -4.23 13.58 2.72
C GLU A 187 -4.04 12.10 3.09
N ARG A 188 -4.93 11.23 2.61
CA ARG A 188 -4.84 9.79 2.86
C ARG A 188 -3.62 9.16 2.20
N LEU A 189 -3.38 9.46 0.92
CA LEU A 189 -2.22 8.97 0.18
C LEU A 189 -0.91 9.49 0.80
N GLU A 190 -0.86 10.77 1.17
CA GLU A 190 0.31 11.36 1.84
C GLU A 190 0.57 10.70 3.20
N LYS A 191 -0.47 10.46 4.00
CA LYS A 191 -0.35 9.74 5.27
C LYS A 191 0.18 8.34 5.06
N GLU A 192 -0.42 7.58 4.14
CA GLU A 192 0.04 6.23 3.80
C GLU A 192 1.50 6.24 3.35
N PHE A 193 1.90 7.20 2.50
CA PHE A 193 3.29 7.33 2.04
C PHE A 193 4.26 7.67 3.18
N ARG A 194 3.93 8.66 4.02
CA ARG A 194 4.75 9.06 5.18
C ARG A 194 4.91 7.92 6.19
N SER A 195 3.85 7.14 6.41
CA SER A 195 3.89 5.96 7.26
C SER A 195 4.86 4.90 6.72
N LEU A 196 4.89 4.68 5.40
CA LEU A 196 5.87 3.80 4.75
C LEU A 196 7.32 4.28 4.90
N LEU A 197 7.53 5.60 4.91
CA LEU A 197 8.85 6.20 5.11
C LEU A 197 9.30 6.24 6.58
N GLY A 198 8.41 5.94 7.53
CA GLY A 198 8.69 6.06 8.97
C GLY A 198 8.86 7.50 9.45
N VAL A 199 8.19 8.47 8.81
CA VAL A 199 8.27 9.91 9.17
C VAL A 199 7.02 10.44 9.89
N GLU A 200 6.11 9.55 10.32
CA GLU A 200 4.97 9.94 11.17
C GLU A 200 5.46 10.26 12.60
N ASN A 201 5.42 11.55 12.96
CA ASN A 201 5.33 12.06 14.33
C ASN A 201 3.92 12.61 14.56
#